data_AF-A0A6I3BC68-F1
#
_entry.id   AF-A0A6I3BC68-F1
#
_cell.length_a   1.000
_cell.length_b   1.000
_cell.length_c   1.000
_cell.angle_alpha   90.00
_cell.angle_beta   90.00
_cell.angle_gamma   90.00
#
_symmetry.space_group_name_H-M   'P 1'
#
loop_
_entity.id
_entity.type
_entity.pdbx_description
1 polymer ?
#
loop_
_entity_poly.entity_id
_entity_poly.type
_entity_poly.pdbx_seq_one_letter_code
_entity_poly.pdbx_strand_id
1 'polypeptide(L)' 'MSGPRVVRSPRGSKLTCANWQIEAPYRMLQNNLDPEVAERPDDLVVYGG' A
#
# COMPACT_ATOMS: atom_id res chain seq x y z
N MET A 1 21.17 4.08 5.71
CA MET A 1 19.71 4.22 5.92
C MET A 1 19.03 3.58 4.73
N SER A 2 18.09 2.66 4.93
CA SER A 2 17.29 2.13 3.80
C SER A 2 16.44 3.29 3.26
N GLY A 3 16.58 3.60 1.98
CA GLY A 3 15.74 4.59 1.32
C GLY A 3 14.27 4.15 1.26
N PRO A 4 13.40 4.99 0.68
CA PRO A 4 12.00 4.66 0.46
C PRO A 4 11.85 3.31 -0.25
N ARG A 5 10.91 2.49 0.21
CA ARG A 5 10.59 1.21 -0.44
C ARG A 5 9.36 1.40 -1.33
N VAL A 6 9.40 0.81 -2.51
CA VAL A 6 8.22 0.72 -3.38
C VAL A 6 7.15 -0.11 -2.67
N VAL A 7 5.98 0.47 -2.45
CA VAL A 7 4.83 -0.20 -1.82
C VAL A 7 3.85 -0.63 -2.91
N ARG A 8 3.38 -1.87 -2.87
CA ARG A 8 2.31 -2.35 -3.76
C ARG A 8 1.37 -3.28 -3.00
N SER A 9 0.08 -3.20 -3.29
CA SER A 9 -0.93 -4.01 -2.63
C SER A 9 -0.88 -5.49 -3.08
N PRO A 10 -0.88 -6.48 -2.16
CA PRO A 10 -1.02 -7.89 -2.51
C PRO A 10 -2.26 -8.18 -3.36
N ARG A 11 -2.11 -9.05 -4.37
CA ARG A 11 -3.16 -9.40 -5.32
C ARG A 11 -3.61 -10.86 -5.16
N GLY A 12 -4.78 -11.19 -5.71
CA GLY A 12 -5.37 -12.54 -5.65
C GLY A 12 -6.02 -12.87 -4.30
N SER A 13 -6.43 -14.13 -4.13
CA SER A 13 -7.21 -14.60 -2.98
C SER A 13 -6.37 -15.10 -1.79
N LYS A 14 -5.03 -15.16 -1.93
CA LYS A 14 -4.14 -15.57 -0.83
C LYS A 14 -4.03 -14.45 0.20
N LEU A 15 -4.26 -14.78 1.48
CA LEU A 15 -4.13 -13.84 2.59
C LEU A 15 -2.67 -13.66 3.01
N THR A 16 -2.31 -12.43 3.38
CA THR A 16 -1.07 -12.07 4.07
C THR A 16 -1.31 -12.00 5.58
N CYS A 17 -2.47 -11.48 5.97
CA CYS A 17 -2.95 -11.40 7.35
C CYS A 17 -3.81 -12.62 7.75
N ALA A 18 -4.23 -12.69 9.01
CA ALA A 18 -4.97 -13.85 9.53
C ALA A 18 -6.41 -14.00 9.00
N ASN A 19 -7.05 -12.92 8.51
CA ASN A 19 -8.39 -12.97 7.93
C ASN A 19 -8.65 -11.76 7.01
N TRP A 20 -9.76 -11.79 6.27
CA TRP A 20 -10.13 -10.74 5.32
C TRP A 20 -10.43 -9.38 5.96
N GLN A 21 -10.96 -9.35 7.18
CA GLN A 21 -11.31 -8.10 7.86
C GLN A 21 -10.07 -7.25 8.14
N ILE A 22 -8.92 -7.89 8.38
CA ILE A 22 -7.63 -7.21 8.56
C ILE A 22 -6.78 -7.15 7.29
N GLU A 23 -6.95 -8.09 6.35
CA GLU A 23 -6.31 -8.04 5.04
C GLU A 23 -6.81 -6.85 4.21
N ALA A 24 -8.12 -6.57 4.23
CA ALA A 24 -8.71 -5.49 3.45
C ALA A 24 -8.09 -4.11 3.76
N PRO A 25 -8.04 -3.63 5.02
CA PRO A 25 -7.37 -2.37 5.32
C PRO A 25 -5.86 -2.43 5.06
N TYR A 26 -5.21 -3.57 5.27
CA TYR A 26 -3.79 -3.76 4.93
C TYR A 26 -3.52 -3.55 3.42
N ARG A 27 -4.39 -4.09 2.57
CA ARG A 27 -4.33 -3.91 1.12
C ARG A 27 -4.66 -2.49 0.69
N MET A 28 -5.67 -1.86 1.29
CA MET A 28 -6.07 -0.49 0.97
C MET A 28 -5.00 0.52 1.36
N LEU A 29 -4.35 0.34 2.51
CA LEU A 29 -3.23 1.17 2.93
C LEU A 29 -2.08 1.12 1.91
N GLN A 30 -1.71 -0.08 1.47
CA GLN A 30 -0.66 -0.24 0.46
C GLN A 30 -1.09 0.27 -0.91
N ASN A 31 -2.37 0.16 -1.26
CA ASN A 31 -2.91 0.68 -2.51
C ASN A 31 -2.81 2.21 -2.56
N ASN A 32 -3.06 2.90 -1.44
CA ASN A 32 -2.87 4.34 -1.35
C ASN A 32 -1.42 4.78 -1.59
N LEU A 33 -0.44 3.89 -1.38
CA LEU A 33 0.99 4.19 -1.56
C LEU A 33 1.59 3.50 -2.79
N ASP A 34 0.75 2.90 -3.65
CA ASP A 34 1.21 2.32 -4.90
C ASP A 34 1.69 3.45 -5.83
N PRO A 35 2.87 3.35 -6.49
CA PRO A 35 3.36 4.39 -7.41
C PRO A 35 2.41 4.71 -8.57
N GLU A 36 1.48 3.81 -8.89
CA GLU A 36 0.44 4.04 -9.90
C GLU A 36 -0.79 4.79 -9.34
N VAL A 37 -0.85 5.01 -8.03
CA VAL A 37 -1.98 5.64 -7.32
C VAL A 37 -1.55 6.93 -6.61
N ALA A 38 -0.43 6.91 -5.88
CA ALA A 38 0.04 8.04 -5.08
C ALA A 38 0.81 9.07 -5.91
N GLU A 39 0.63 10.36 -5.61
CA GLU A 39 1.40 11.45 -6.23
C GLU A 39 2.87 11.44 -5.80
N ARG A 40 3.17 11.21 -4.51
CA ARG A 40 4.52 11.17 -3.94
C ARG A 40 4.64 10.07 -2.87
N PRO A 41 4.66 8.78 -3.28
CA PRO A 41 4.64 7.65 -2.34
C PRO A 41 5.85 7.59 -1.40
N ASP A 42 7.02 8.06 -1.86
CA ASP A 42 8.26 8.08 -1.07
C ASP A 42 8.17 9.02 0.15
N ASP A 43 7.32 10.04 0.05
CA ASP A 43 7.02 11.00 1.12
C ASP A 43 5.70 10.67 1.84
N LEU A 44 5.09 9.51 1.53
CA LEU A 44 3.80 9.05 2.05
C LEU A 44 2.61 9.96 1.70
N VAL A 45 2.73 10.76 0.63
CA VAL A 45 1.68 11.65 0.13
C VAL A 45 0.90 10.94 -0.97
N VAL A 46 -0.42 10.79 -0.78
CA VAL A 46 -1.31 10.12 -1.73
C VAL A 46 -1.79 11.10 -2.80
N TYR A 47 -2.36 12.23 -2.40
CA TYR A 47 -2.79 13.31 -3.31
C TYR A 47 -2.97 14.62 -2.54
N GLY A 48 -3.00 15.75 -3.26
CA GLY A 48 -3.42 17.02 -2.69
C GLY A 48 -2.34 17.81 -1.95
N GLY A 49 -1.06 17.50 -2.17
CA GLY A 49 0.08 18.20 -1.59
C GLY A 49 0.48 17.68 -0.21
#